data_AF-A0A0G1REU1-F1
#
_entry.id   AF-A0A0G1REU1-F1
#
_cell.length_a   1.000
_cell.length_b   1.000
_cell.length_c   1.000
_cell.angle_alpha   90.00
_cell.angle_beta   90.00
_cell.angle_gamma   90.00
#
_symmetry.space_group_name_H-M   'P 1'
#
loop_
_entity.id
_entity.type
_entity.pdbx_description
1 polymer ?
#
loop_
_entity_poly.entity_id
_entity_poly.type
_entity_poly.pdbx_seq_one_letter_code
_entity_poly.pdbx_strand_id
1 'polypeptide(L)'
;MRPSPLPVLLKVTVFAAKAVLTILKKEAAAETGTDLGKAAVWVVEEAIESAQTVGVDATDAATAAVSGAIRAAEKIGGQTASIVREALLGAATLPRDVVERVLKGSEE
;
A
#
# COMPACT_ATOMS: atom_id res chain seq x y z
N MET A 1 21.08 27.19 11.64
CA MET A 1 20.24 26.01 11.37
C MET A 1 20.40 25.60 9.91
N ARG A 2 21.13 24.53 9.61
CA ARG A 2 20.97 23.84 8.32
C ARG A 2 19.71 22.98 8.43
N PRO A 3 18.76 23.03 7.50
CA PRO A 3 17.61 22.13 7.54
C PRO A 3 18.15 20.70 7.55
N SER A 4 17.84 19.96 8.62
CA SER A 4 18.18 18.55 8.74
C SER A 4 17.59 17.82 7.53
N PRO A 5 18.39 17.05 6.76
CA PRO A 5 17.85 16.26 5.67
C PRO A 5 16.90 15.25 6.31
N LEU A 6 15.60 15.46 6.12
CA LEU A 6 14.62 14.39 6.38
C LEU A 6 15.16 13.13 5.68
N PRO A 7 15.27 12.00 6.38
CA PRO A 7 15.87 10.80 5.82
C PRO A 7 15.13 10.49 4.52
N VAL A 8 15.87 10.24 3.44
CA VAL A 8 15.33 9.96 2.10
C VAL A 8 14.28 8.85 2.16
N LEU A 9 14.47 7.89 3.08
CA LEU A 9 13.48 6.87 3.45
C LEU A 9 12.07 7.41 3.72
N LEU A 10 11.96 8.52 4.46
CA LEU A 10 10.67 9.10 4.85
C LEU A 10 9.98 9.77 3.67
N LYS A 11 10.72 10.32 2.69
CA LYS A 11 10.11 10.90 1.48
C LYS A 11 9.58 9.81 0.56
N VAL A 12 10.30 8.70 0.40
CA VAL A 12 9.92 7.60 -0.51
C VAL A 12 8.69 6.87 0.02
N THR A 13 8.70 6.46 1.29
CA THR A 13 7.54 5.77 1.91
C THR A 13 6.31 6.67 2.04
N VAL A 14 6.48 7.95 2.40
CA VAL A 14 5.35 8.89 2.48
C VAL A 14 4.80 9.24 1.09
N PHE A 15 5.64 9.30 0.05
CA PHE A 15 5.18 9.56 -1.31
C PHE A 15 4.38 8.37 -1.86
N ALA A 16 4.88 7.14 -1.71
CA ALA A 16 4.17 5.92 -2.09
C ALA A 16 2.83 5.80 -1.33
N ALA A 17 2.84 5.90 0.00
CA ALA A 17 1.61 5.84 0.81
C ALA A 17 0.60 6.95 0.48
N LYS A 18 1.06 8.15 0.10
CA LYS A 18 0.19 9.26 -0.31
C LYS A 18 -0.38 9.05 -1.72
N ALA A 19 0.38 8.42 -2.61
CA ALA A 19 -0.10 7.98 -3.92
C ALA A 19 -1.21 6.93 -3.77
N VAL A 20 -1.02 5.93 -2.89
CA VAL A 20 -2.05 4.92 -2.52
C VAL A 20 -3.37 5.62 -2.18
N LEU A 21 -3.34 6.58 -1.25
CA LEU A 21 -4.54 7.27 -0.77
C LEU A 21 -5.25 8.06 -1.89
N THR A 22 -4.50 8.60 -2.84
CA THR A 22 -5.07 9.44 -3.91
C THR A 22 -5.73 8.59 -4.99
N ILE A 23 -5.11 7.46 -5.35
CA ILE A 23 -5.63 6.53 -6.34
C ILE A 23 -6.88 5.82 -5.80
N LEU A 24 -6.83 5.31 -4.56
CA LEU A 24 -7.97 4.66 -3.93
C LEU A 24 -9.18 5.60 -3.80
N LYS A 25 -8.97 6.88 -3.48
CA LYS A 25 -10.07 7.86 -3.43
C LYS A 25 -10.71 8.10 -4.79
N LYS A 26 -9.92 8.10 -5.86
CA LYS A 26 -10.41 8.35 -7.22
C LYS A 26 -11.21 7.15 -7.74
N GLU A 27 -10.73 5.94 -7.51
CA GLU A 27 -11.41 4.72 -7.97
C GLU A 27 -12.56 4.30 -7.06
N ALA A 28 -12.49 4.58 -5.75
CA ALA A 28 -13.64 4.41 -4.87
C ALA A 28 -14.81 5.32 -5.25
N ALA A 29 -14.53 6.53 -5.75
CA ALA A 29 -15.56 7.41 -6.29
C ALA A 29 -16.16 6.90 -7.61
N ALA A 30 -15.51 5.96 -8.30
CA ALA A 30 -15.99 5.33 -9.54
C ALA A 30 -16.79 4.03 -9.28
N GLU A 31 -16.92 3.59 -8.03
CA GLU A 31 -17.68 2.40 -7.58
C GLU A 31 -17.30 1.06 -8.26
N THR A 32 -16.14 0.97 -8.92
CA THR A 32 -15.67 -0.28 -9.54
C THR A 32 -14.72 -1.04 -8.59
N GLY A 33 -15.27 -2.00 -7.84
CA GLY A 33 -14.50 -2.84 -6.89
C GLY A 33 -13.32 -3.59 -7.53
N THR A 34 -13.47 -4.07 -8.77
CA THR A 34 -12.38 -4.77 -9.48
C THR A 34 -11.19 -3.86 -9.79
N ASP A 35 -11.44 -2.57 -10.06
CA ASP A 35 -10.36 -1.63 -10.39
C ASP A 35 -9.63 -1.22 -9.10
N LEU A 36 -10.38 -0.96 -8.02
CA LEU A 36 -9.83 -0.68 -6.69
C LEU A 36 -8.82 -1.73 -6.22
N GLY A 37 -9.13 -3.02 -6.40
CA GLY A 37 -8.24 -4.11 -6.05
C GLY A 37 -6.94 -4.09 -6.86
N LYS A 38 -7.03 -3.92 -8.19
CA LYS A 38 -5.87 -3.84 -9.08
C LYS A 38 -5.01 -2.61 -8.79
N ALA A 39 -5.63 -1.47 -8.55
CA ALA A 39 -4.96 -0.24 -8.17
C ALA A 39 -4.19 -0.42 -6.85
N ALA A 40 -4.77 -1.09 -5.86
CA ALA A 40 -4.08 -1.38 -4.61
C ALA A 40 -2.82 -2.25 -4.84
N VAL A 41 -2.95 -3.32 -5.64
CA VAL A 41 -1.82 -4.20 -5.98
C VAL A 41 -0.72 -3.43 -6.69
N TRP A 42 -1.08 -2.70 -7.75
CA TRP A 42 -0.12 -1.92 -8.54
C TRP A 42 0.66 -0.92 -7.68
N VAL A 43 0.00 -0.25 -6.75
CA VAL A 43 0.70 0.70 -5.89
C VAL A 43 1.66 0.01 -4.92
N VAL A 44 1.32 -1.18 -4.42
CA VAL A 44 2.25 -1.95 -3.57
C VAL A 44 3.48 -2.39 -4.38
N GLU A 45 3.29 -2.84 -5.61
CA GLU A 45 4.38 -3.19 -6.53
C GLU A 45 5.31 -1.99 -6.77
N GLU A 46 4.74 -0.84 -7.13
CA GLU A 46 5.50 0.40 -7.36
C GLU A 46 6.28 0.85 -6.11
N ALA A 47 5.68 0.68 -4.92
CA ALA A 47 6.36 1.00 -3.67
C ALA A 47 7.57 0.10 -3.42
N ILE A 48 7.46 -1.19 -3.74
CA ILE A 48 8.54 -2.18 -3.64
C ILE A 48 9.64 -1.86 -4.66
N GLU A 49 9.29 -1.62 -5.92
CA GLU A 49 10.25 -1.30 -6.99
C GLU A 49 10.99 0.02 -6.70
N SER A 50 10.26 1.04 -6.26
CA SER A 50 10.85 2.31 -5.83
C SER A 50 11.81 2.11 -4.67
N ALA A 51 11.44 1.29 -3.67
CA ALA A 51 12.30 0.99 -2.53
C ALA A 51 13.59 0.28 -2.97
N GLN A 52 13.49 -0.72 -3.85
CA GLN A 52 14.65 -1.39 -4.43
C GLN A 52 15.58 -0.42 -5.16
N THR A 53 15.02 0.50 -5.94
CA THR A 53 15.79 1.51 -6.70
C THR A 53 16.59 2.44 -5.78
N VAL A 54 16.07 2.74 -4.59
CA VAL A 54 16.75 3.62 -3.62
C VAL A 54 17.52 2.87 -2.52
N GLY A 55 17.62 1.54 -2.62
CA GLY A 55 18.34 0.70 -1.65
C GLY A 55 17.64 0.54 -0.30
N VAL A 56 16.32 0.69 -0.26
CA VAL A 56 15.47 0.40 0.91
C VAL A 56 15.02 -1.06 0.85
N ASP A 57 14.83 -1.66 2.04
CA ASP A 57 14.34 -3.02 2.14
C ASP A 57 12.94 -3.16 1.51
N ALA A 58 12.83 -4.09 0.56
CA ALA A 58 11.61 -4.35 -0.20
C ALA A 58 10.49 -4.91 0.69
N THR A 59 10.82 -5.67 1.72
CA THR A 59 9.86 -6.26 2.66
C THR A 59 9.25 -5.20 3.57
N ASP A 60 10.07 -4.27 4.08
CA ASP A 60 9.58 -3.13 4.86
C ASP A 60 8.68 -2.22 4.01
N ALA A 61 9.07 -1.96 2.76
CA ALA A 61 8.27 -1.18 1.82
C ALA A 61 6.92 -1.86 1.51
N ALA A 62 6.94 -3.17 1.21
CA ALA A 62 5.73 -3.96 1.00
C ALA A 62 4.80 -3.90 2.22
N THR A 63 5.35 -4.10 3.42
CA THR A 63 4.61 -4.06 4.69
C THR A 63 3.91 -2.71 4.88
N ALA A 64 4.65 -1.62 4.70
CA ALA A 64 4.11 -0.27 4.85
C ALA A 64 3.05 0.06 3.78
N ALA A 65 3.28 -0.34 2.53
CA ALA A 65 2.36 -0.10 1.43
C ALA A 65 1.04 -0.87 1.59
N VAL A 66 1.11 -2.17 1.90
CA VAL A 66 -0.06 -3.02 2.16
C VAL A 66 -0.87 -2.46 3.33
N SER A 67 -0.22 -2.13 4.45
CA SER A 67 -0.90 -1.56 5.62
C SER A 67 -1.56 -0.21 5.29
N GLY A 68 -0.86 0.65 4.54
CA GLY A 68 -1.36 1.93 4.08
C GLY A 68 -2.58 1.80 3.17
N ALA A 69 -2.57 0.85 2.23
CA ALA A 69 -3.66 0.57 1.32
C ALA A 69 -4.91 0.10 2.05
N ILE A 70 -4.76 -0.85 2.97
CA ILE A 70 -5.87 -1.39 3.76
C ILE A 70 -6.47 -0.29 4.65
N ARG A 71 -5.66 0.47 5.38
CA ARG A 71 -6.16 1.57 6.24
C ARG A 71 -6.83 2.67 5.43
N ALA A 72 -6.33 2.96 4.23
CA ALA A 72 -6.96 3.90 3.33
C ALA A 72 -8.33 3.39 2.84
N ALA A 73 -8.41 2.10 2.51
CA ALA A 73 -9.65 1.44 2.11
C ALA A 73 -10.67 1.39 3.26
N GLU A 74 -10.24 1.12 4.49
CA GLU A 74 -11.10 1.14 5.70
C GLU A 74 -11.72 2.52 5.96
N LYS A 75 -10.97 3.59 5.71
CA LYS A 75 -11.50 4.97 5.80
C LYS A 75 -12.58 5.29 4.77
N ILE A 76 -12.60 4.55 3.65
CA ILE A 76 -13.63 4.68 2.61
C ILE A 76 -14.84 3.84 3.02
N GLY A 77 -14.63 2.59 3.43
CA GLY A 77 -15.67 1.71 3.96
C GLY A 77 -15.24 0.24 4.04
N GLY A 78 -15.98 -0.54 4.83
CA GLY A 78 -15.68 -1.95 5.07
C GLY A 78 -15.67 -2.82 3.79
N GLN A 79 -16.58 -2.55 2.85
CA GLN A 79 -16.60 -3.27 1.57
C GLN A 79 -15.35 -2.98 0.74
N THR A 80 -14.91 -1.72 0.66
CA THR A 80 -13.66 -1.33 -0.01
C THR A 80 -12.46 -1.99 0.65
N ALA A 81 -12.42 -2.03 1.98
CA ALA A 81 -11.37 -2.74 2.70
C ALA A 81 -11.33 -4.23 2.36
N SER A 82 -12.47 -4.94 2.34
CA SER A 82 -12.53 -6.35 1.93
C SER A 82 -12.00 -6.57 0.52
N ILE A 83 -12.44 -5.76 -0.45
CA ILE A 83 -11.99 -5.85 -1.85
C ILE A 83 -10.45 -5.69 -1.94
N VAL A 84 -9.90 -4.71 -1.25
CA VAL A 84 -8.45 -4.45 -1.24
C VAL A 84 -7.69 -5.60 -0.56
N ARG A 85 -8.19 -6.11 0.57
CA ARG A 85 -7.59 -7.25 1.28
C ARG A 85 -7.57 -8.50 0.40
N GLU A 86 -8.67 -8.81 -0.29
CA GLU A 86 -8.76 -9.94 -1.21
C GLU A 86 -7.84 -9.79 -2.42
N ALA A 87 -7.79 -8.60 -3.03
CA ALA A 87 -6.93 -8.34 -4.17
C ALA A 87 -5.44 -8.48 -3.81
N LEU A 88 -5.02 -7.92 -2.67
CA LEU A 88 -3.64 -8.03 -2.19
C LEU A 88 -3.27 -9.48 -1.85
N LEU A 89 -4.19 -10.28 -1.30
CA LEU A 89 -3.99 -11.71 -1.04
C LEU A 89 -3.92 -12.55 -2.33
N GLY A 90 -4.67 -12.16 -3.35
CA GLY A 90 -4.72 -12.84 -4.65
C GLY A 90 -3.60 -12.45 -5.60
N ALA A 91 -2.83 -11.40 -5.29
CA ALA A 91 -1.74 -10.91 -6.13
C ALA A 91 -0.54 -11.86 -6.08
N ALA A 92 -0.28 -12.57 -7.18
CA ALA A 92 0.83 -13.50 -7.31
C ALA A 92 2.22 -12.83 -7.30
N THR A 93 2.27 -11.54 -7.61
CA THR A 93 3.47 -10.70 -7.66
C THR A 93 3.91 -10.21 -6.29
N LEU A 94 3.02 -10.23 -5.29
CA LEU A 94 3.32 -9.78 -3.94
C LEU A 94 3.82 -10.94 -3.06
N PRO A 95 4.77 -10.69 -2.16
CA PRO A 95 5.21 -11.69 -1.19
C PRO A 95 4.06 -12.03 -0.23
N ARG A 96 3.42 -13.18 -0.47
CA ARG A 96 2.19 -13.62 0.21
C ARG A 96 2.34 -13.68 1.73
N ASP A 97 3.51 -14.04 2.24
CA ASP A 97 3.80 -14.09 3.67
C ASP A 97 3.79 -12.70 4.32
N VAL A 98 4.26 -11.67 3.60
CA VAL A 98 4.23 -10.28 4.06
C VAL A 98 2.80 -9.77 4.11
N VAL A 99 2.04 -10.00 3.04
CA VAL A 99 0.64 -9.60 2.94
C VAL A 99 -0.18 -10.26 4.07
N GLU A 100 -0.04 -11.58 4.25
CA GLU A 100 -0.73 -12.30 5.32
C GLU A 100 -0.36 -11.78 6.72
N ARG A 101 0.91 -11.46 6.95
CA ARG A 101 1.39 -10.95 8.25
C ARG A 101 0.75 -9.61 8.59
N VAL A 102 0.67 -8.70 7.62
CA VAL A 102 0.00 -7.40 7.80
C VAL A 102 -1.49 -7.58 8.07
N LEU A 103 -2.14 -8.50 7.37
CA LEU A 103 -3.58 -8.75 7.50
C LEU A 103 -3.94 -9.38 8.85
N LYS A 104 -3.17 -10.38 9.29
CA LYS A 104 -3.34 -11.06 10.59
C LYS A 104 -2.91 -10.17 11.77
N GLY A 105 -1.89 -9.34 11.59
CA GLY A 105 -1.40 -8.43 12.63
C GLY A 105 -2.30 -7.21 12.89
N SER A 106 -3.44 -7.10 12.21
CA SER A 106 -4.42 -6.03 12.43
C SER A 106 -5.53 -6.43 13.44
N GLU A 107 -5.46 -7.62 14.03
CA GLU A 107 -6.43 -8.16 15.02
C GLU A 107 -5.95 -8.05 16.49
N GLU A 108 -4.95 -7.22 16.82
CA GLU A 108 -4.52 -6.95 18.21
C GLU A 108 -4.93 -5.55 18.71
#